data_AF-A0A7Y8IWU7-F1
#
_entry.id   AF-A0A7Y8IWU7-F1
#
_cell.length_a   1.000
_cell.length_b   1.000
_cell.length_c   1.000
_cell.angle_alpha   90.00
_cell.angle_beta   90.00
_cell.angle_gamma   90.00
#
_symmetry.space_group_name_H-M   'P 1'
#
loop_
_entity.id
_entity.type
_entity.pdbx_description
1 polymer ?
#
loop_
_entity_poly.entity_id
_entity_poly.type
_entity_poly.pdbx_seq_one_letter_code
_entity_poly.pdbx_strand_id
1 'polypeptide(L)'
;MELVTLKCPKCGYLQEERPDCVRCGIVFSKYVALFAPDKTGNAAEQEAALASYPVPAEPHAAELSEIRQALRDAMRRLSDVEFERAERNVLRGEIKSLEQKCQGLFEQFRGRLQALEDADPGRHLEKLRDEFREKELVPIVEHSDRRLQDMAARLKDLGAQVTSQAYAAAERLRGLEGKIDGFAALASEMENIRVNQASLKDQVESIARLFQSRSTPPPESPSPDLGAVEAESAAFRSEVQKALQNHSEQAAAEKAELSRLRSQVEALQRSVDGILRAPRAAPPDLRKDFGLIIGSLDEIRKLMLALVEKLQPPTRADVG
;
A
#
# COMPACT_ATOMS: atom_id res chain seq x y z
N MET A 1 -37.74 8.08 -35.90
CA MET A 1 -36.68 7.46 -35.07
C MET A 1 -37.19 7.47 -33.65
N GLU A 2 -37.55 6.31 -33.10
CA GLU A 2 -37.94 6.20 -31.69
C GLU A 2 -36.68 6.40 -30.84
N LEU A 3 -36.70 7.39 -29.96
CA LEU A 3 -35.61 7.60 -29.00
C LEU A 3 -35.70 6.50 -27.95
N VAL A 4 -34.67 5.65 -27.90
CA VAL A 4 -34.55 4.60 -26.88
C VAL A 4 -34.41 5.28 -25.53
N THR A 5 -35.37 5.03 -24.62
CA THR A 5 -35.36 5.57 -23.26
C THR A 5 -35.01 4.46 -22.27
N LEU A 6 -34.13 4.79 -21.32
CA LEU A 6 -33.66 3.88 -20.28
C LEU A 6 -34.16 4.35 -18.91
N LYS A 7 -34.71 3.43 -18.12
CA LYS A 7 -35.18 3.69 -16.77
C LYS A 7 -34.08 3.41 -15.75
N CYS A 8 -33.73 4.40 -14.93
CA CYS A 8 -32.74 4.25 -13.88
C CYS A 8 -33.18 3.19 -12.84
N PRO A 9 -32.37 2.15 -12.56
CA PRO A 9 -32.75 1.09 -11.63
C PRO A 9 -32.77 1.54 -10.16
N LYS A 10 -32.05 2.62 -9.79
CA LYS A 10 -32.04 3.13 -8.41
C LYS A 10 -33.21 4.06 -8.09
N CYS A 11 -33.55 5.00 -8.99
CA CYS A 11 -34.55 6.04 -8.70
C CYS A 11 -35.75 6.04 -9.67
N GLY A 12 -35.78 5.16 -10.66
CA GLY A 12 -36.89 5.01 -11.60
C GLY A 12 -37.02 6.12 -12.65
N TYR A 13 -36.08 7.06 -12.71
CA TYR A 13 -36.09 8.18 -13.67
C TYR A 13 -35.90 7.68 -15.11
N LEU A 14 -36.74 8.16 -16.03
CA LEU A 14 -36.66 7.89 -17.47
C LEU A 14 -35.79 8.95 -18.14
N GLN A 15 -34.79 8.51 -18.90
CA GLN A 15 -33.86 9.39 -19.61
C GLN A 15 -33.41 8.75 -20.92
N GLU A 16 -32.75 9.52 -21.77
CA GLU A 16 -32.07 9.01 -22.97
C GLU A 16 -30.93 8.07 -22.57
N GLU A 17 -30.55 7.18 -23.49
CA GLU A 17 -29.51 6.18 -23.29
C GLU A 17 -28.15 6.85 -22.97
N ARG A 18 -27.79 6.84 -21.69
CA ARG A 18 -26.54 7.38 -21.13
C ARG A 18 -25.95 6.37 -20.14
N PRO A 19 -24.63 6.35 -19.92
CA PRO A 19 -24.00 5.44 -18.98
C PRO A 19 -24.32 5.76 -17.50
N ASP A 20 -24.81 6.98 -17.24
CA ASP A 20 -25.08 7.52 -15.91
C ASP A 20 -26.51 8.08 -15.78
N CYS A 21 -27.12 7.95 -14.59
CA CYS A 21 -28.40 8.56 -14.28
C CYS A 21 -28.24 10.07 -14.01
N VAL A 22 -28.90 10.92 -14.79
CA VAL A 22 -28.86 12.40 -14.63
C VAL A 22 -29.39 12.83 -13.27
N ARG A 23 -30.43 12.14 -12.76
CA ARG A 23 -31.08 12.51 -11.50
C ARG A 23 -30.31 12.10 -10.24
N CYS A 24 -29.73 10.90 -10.19
CA CYS A 24 -29.13 10.37 -8.96
C CYS A 24 -27.65 9.96 -9.12
N GLY A 25 -27.03 10.25 -10.26
CA GLY A 25 -25.60 10.11 -10.51
C GLY A 25 -25.05 8.68 -10.56
N ILE A 26 -25.89 7.64 -10.54
CA ILE A 26 -25.38 6.26 -10.61
C ILE A 26 -24.88 5.93 -12.01
N VAL A 27 -23.77 5.21 -12.08
CA VAL A 27 -23.27 4.62 -13.33
C VAL A 27 -23.88 3.23 -13.47
N PHE A 28 -24.63 2.98 -14.55
CA PHE A 28 -25.42 1.76 -14.70
C PHE A 28 -24.57 0.49 -14.71
N SER A 29 -23.38 0.50 -15.33
CA SER A 29 -22.45 -0.64 -15.32
C SER A 29 -21.97 -1.00 -13.91
N LYS A 30 -21.62 0.00 -13.09
CA LYS A 30 -21.23 -0.22 -11.68
C LYS A 30 -22.41 -0.68 -10.83
N TYR A 31 -23.60 -0.12 -11.06
CA TYR A 31 -24.81 -0.51 -10.33
C TYR A 31 -25.20 -1.96 -10.61
N VAL A 32 -25.15 -2.40 -11.87
CA VAL A 32 -25.41 -3.79 -12.25
C VAL A 32 -24.34 -4.73 -11.67
N ALA A 33 -23.06 -4.36 -11.66
CA ALA A 33 -22.01 -5.21 -11.06
C ALA A 33 -22.18 -5.42 -9.55
N LEU A 34 -22.72 -4.43 -8.82
CA LEU A 34 -22.88 -4.46 -7.37
C LEU A 34 -24.23 -5.03 -6.91
N PHE A 35 -25.27 -4.83 -7.72
CA PHE A 35 -26.66 -5.15 -7.36
C PHE A 35 -27.34 -6.08 -8.35
N ALA A 36 -26.58 -6.74 -9.23
CA ALA A 36 -27.12 -7.85 -10.00
C ALA A 36 -27.68 -8.87 -9.00
N PRO A 37 -29.00 -9.14 -9.00
CA PRO A 37 -29.56 -10.19 -8.18
C PRO A 37 -28.91 -11.49 -8.65
N ASP A 38 -28.15 -12.10 -7.75
CA ASP A 38 -27.71 -13.49 -7.76
C ASP A 38 -27.97 -14.25 -9.07
N LYS A 39 -27.04 -14.11 -10.03
CA LYS A 39 -26.69 -15.21 -10.93
C LYS A 39 -25.66 -16.12 -10.25
N THR A 40 -25.96 -16.54 -9.03
CA THR A 40 -25.41 -17.72 -8.36
C THR A 40 -26.11 -18.99 -8.89
N GLY A 41 -26.23 -19.10 -10.22
CA GLY A 41 -27.05 -20.14 -10.84
C GLY A 41 -26.45 -20.88 -12.02
N ASN A 42 -25.29 -20.49 -12.60
CA ASN A 42 -24.76 -21.16 -13.80
C ASN A 42 -23.22 -21.22 -13.90
N ALA A 43 -22.50 -20.98 -12.80
CA ALA A 43 -21.07 -21.30 -12.73
C ALA A 43 -20.82 -22.69 -12.11
N ALA A 44 -21.73 -23.15 -11.23
CA ALA A 44 -21.64 -24.45 -10.58
C ALA A 44 -21.93 -25.63 -11.55
N GLU A 45 -22.72 -25.44 -12.60
CA GLU A 45 -23.04 -26.52 -13.56
C GLU A 45 -21.98 -26.74 -14.65
N GLN A 46 -21.09 -25.77 -14.88
CA GLN A 46 -19.89 -26.01 -15.72
C GLN A 46 -18.69 -26.52 -14.91
N GLU A 47 -18.65 -26.31 -13.58
CA GLU A 47 -17.67 -26.94 -12.70
C GLU A 47 -18.08 -28.38 -12.30
N ALA A 48 -19.37 -28.69 -12.21
CA ALA A 48 -19.86 -30.03 -11.90
C ALA A 48 -19.61 -31.05 -13.03
N ALA A 49 -19.48 -30.60 -14.29
CA ALA A 49 -19.11 -31.46 -15.42
C ALA A 49 -17.59 -31.75 -15.50
N LEU A 50 -16.76 -31.03 -14.73
CA LEU A 50 -15.31 -31.23 -14.63
C LEU A 50 -14.87 -31.87 -13.29
N ALA A 51 -15.79 -31.98 -12.32
CA ALA A 51 -15.54 -32.52 -10.99
C ALA A 51 -15.47 -34.07 -10.90
N SER A 52 -15.51 -34.80 -12.03
CA SER A 52 -15.35 -36.27 -12.03
C SER A 52 -13.90 -36.74 -12.16
N TYR A 53 -12.93 -35.83 -12.19
CA TYR A 53 -11.52 -36.20 -12.10
C TYR A 53 -11.06 -36.10 -10.64
N PRO A 54 -10.50 -37.16 -10.04
CA PRO A 54 -9.88 -37.07 -8.74
C PRO A 54 -8.63 -36.19 -8.88
N VAL A 55 -8.78 -34.90 -8.57
CA VAL A 55 -7.67 -33.95 -8.49
C VAL A 55 -6.87 -34.32 -7.24
N PRO A 56 -5.56 -34.64 -7.36
CA PRO A 56 -4.70 -34.86 -6.21
C PRO A 56 -4.75 -33.63 -5.31
N ALA A 57 -4.83 -33.82 -3.99
CA ALA A 57 -4.85 -32.73 -3.03
C ALA A 57 -3.59 -31.85 -3.21
N GLU A 58 -3.74 -30.73 -3.91
CA GLU A 58 -2.64 -29.79 -4.12
C GLU A 58 -2.38 -29.01 -2.82
N PRO A 59 -1.11 -28.95 -2.35
CA PRO A 59 -0.74 -28.32 -1.09
C PRO A 59 -0.84 -26.77 -1.09
N HIS A 60 -1.24 -26.13 -2.19
CA HIS A 60 -1.23 -24.67 -2.38
C HIS A 60 -2.61 -23.99 -2.27
N ALA A 61 -3.65 -24.71 -1.87
CA ALA A 61 -5.01 -24.16 -1.79
C ALA A 61 -5.13 -22.98 -0.81
N ALA A 62 -4.36 -23.00 0.29
CA ALA A 62 -4.31 -21.91 1.26
C ALA A 62 -3.69 -20.63 0.65
N GLU A 63 -2.56 -20.76 -0.05
CA GLU A 63 -1.86 -19.65 -0.70
C GLU A 63 -2.73 -18.98 -1.77
N LEU A 64 -3.44 -19.77 -2.59
CA LEU A 64 -4.38 -19.25 -3.57
C LEU A 64 -5.57 -18.50 -2.94
N SER A 65 -6.02 -18.94 -1.76
CA SER A 65 -7.08 -18.25 -1.01
C SER A 65 -6.61 -16.89 -0.49
N GLU A 66 -5.38 -16.80 -0.01
CA GLU A 66 -4.75 -15.55 0.45
C GLU A 66 -4.53 -14.57 -0.70
N ILE A 67 -4.06 -15.06 -1.86
CA ILE A 67 -3.88 -14.24 -3.05
C ILE A 67 -5.22 -13.68 -3.54
N ARG A 68 -6.28 -14.50 -3.57
CA ARG A 68 -7.64 -14.06 -3.95
C ARG A 68 -8.17 -13.01 -2.97
N GLN A 69 -7.91 -13.18 -1.68
CA GLN A 69 -8.30 -12.20 -0.67
C GLN A 69 -7.54 -10.87 -0.83
N ALA A 70 -6.23 -10.93 -1.03
CA ALA A 70 -5.40 -9.76 -1.28
C ALA A 70 -5.85 -9.00 -2.54
N LEU A 71 -6.24 -9.72 -3.61
CA LEU A 71 -6.78 -9.12 -4.83
C LEU A 71 -8.11 -8.40 -4.58
N ARG A 72 -9.02 -9.01 -3.81
CA ARG A 72 -10.30 -8.37 -3.44
C ARG A 72 -10.08 -7.09 -2.63
N ASP A 73 -9.15 -7.12 -1.68
CA ASP A 73 -8.84 -5.96 -0.85
C ASP A 73 -8.14 -4.86 -1.66
N ALA A 74 -7.27 -5.22 -2.61
CA ALA A 74 -6.68 -4.27 -3.55
C ALA A 74 -7.72 -3.60 -4.45
N MET A 75 -8.69 -4.37 -4.97
CA MET A 75 -9.79 -3.82 -5.77
C MET A 75 -10.69 -2.86 -4.98
N ARG A 76 -10.95 -3.16 -3.68
CA ARG A 76 -11.67 -2.25 -2.79
C ARG A 76 -10.93 -0.93 -2.60
N ARG A 77 -9.63 -1.00 -2.27
CA ARG A 77 -8.79 0.21 -2.12
C ARG A 77 -8.72 1.05 -3.39
N LEU A 78 -8.64 0.41 -4.57
CA LEU A 78 -8.69 1.12 -5.86
C LEU A 78 -10.03 1.84 -6.06
N SER A 79 -11.14 1.19 -5.68
CA SER A 79 -12.47 1.79 -5.75
C SER A 79 -12.62 3.00 -4.84
N ASP A 80 -12.06 2.94 -3.62
CA ASP A 80 -12.06 4.08 -2.69
C ASP A 80 -11.26 5.27 -3.23
N VAL A 81 -10.09 5.01 -3.81
CA VAL A 81 -9.26 6.04 -4.45
C VAL A 81 -9.96 6.66 -5.65
N GLU A 82 -10.67 5.87 -6.47
CA GLU A 82 -11.51 6.40 -7.55
C GLU A 82 -12.62 7.31 -7.04
N PHE A 83 -13.27 6.93 -5.93
CA PHE A 83 -14.32 7.72 -5.30
C PHE A 83 -13.79 9.06 -4.78
N GLU A 84 -12.69 9.05 -4.01
CA GLU A 84 -12.05 10.28 -3.53
C GLU A 84 -11.59 11.19 -4.69
N ARG A 85 -11.18 10.60 -5.82
CA ARG A 85 -10.80 11.36 -7.01
C ARG A 85 -12.02 12.01 -7.66
N ALA A 86 -13.15 11.32 -7.73
CA ALA A 86 -14.40 11.86 -8.22
C ALA A 86 -14.91 13.00 -7.30
N GLU A 87 -14.88 12.80 -5.99
CA GLU A 87 -15.27 13.81 -5.00
C GLU A 87 -14.37 15.05 -5.10
N ARG A 88 -13.05 14.89 -5.20
CA ARG A 88 -12.13 16.01 -5.44
C ARG A 88 -12.43 16.78 -6.73
N ASN A 89 -12.86 16.11 -7.79
CA ASN A 89 -13.24 16.78 -9.03
C ASN A 89 -14.54 17.59 -8.86
N VAL A 90 -15.51 17.06 -8.11
CA VAL A 90 -16.75 17.79 -7.77
C VAL A 90 -16.42 19.04 -6.95
N LEU A 91 -15.64 18.90 -5.86
CA LEU A 91 -15.25 20.04 -5.03
C LEU A 91 -14.48 21.10 -5.82
N ARG A 92 -13.61 20.72 -6.76
CA ARG A 92 -12.94 21.66 -7.67
C ARG A 92 -13.93 22.40 -8.57
N GLY A 93 -14.98 21.73 -9.03
CA GLY A 93 -16.06 22.35 -9.80
C GLY A 93 -16.84 23.37 -8.96
N GLU A 94 -17.18 23.01 -7.72
CA GLU A 94 -17.86 23.91 -6.77
C GLU A 94 -17.01 25.13 -6.44
N ILE A 95 -15.71 24.96 -6.18
CA ILE A 95 -14.77 26.07 -5.96
C ILE A 95 -14.77 27.02 -7.15
N LYS A 96 -14.64 26.51 -8.37
CA LYS A 96 -14.69 27.35 -9.59
C LYS A 96 -16.03 28.09 -9.73
N SER A 97 -17.14 27.43 -9.41
CA SER A 97 -18.46 28.07 -9.44
C SER A 97 -18.57 29.19 -8.40
N LEU A 98 -18.04 28.99 -7.19
CA LEU A 98 -17.98 30.02 -6.16
C LEU A 98 -17.08 31.18 -6.56
N GLU A 99 -15.90 30.90 -7.15
CA GLU A 99 -15.00 31.93 -7.69
C GLU A 99 -15.71 32.80 -8.74
N GLN A 100 -16.44 32.19 -9.67
CA GLN A 100 -17.23 32.93 -10.68
C GLN A 100 -18.33 33.79 -10.05
N LYS A 101 -19.04 33.27 -9.04
CA LYS A 101 -20.05 34.06 -8.31
C LYS A 101 -19.43 35.24 -7.58
N CYS A 102 -18.29 35.04 -6.91
CA CYS A 102 -17.54 36.11 -6.25
C CYS A 102 -17.10 37.17 -7.26
N GLN A 103 -16.55 36.77 -8.42
CA GLN A 103 -16.17 37.70 -9.49
C GLN A 103 -17.37 38.52 -9.99
N GLY A 104 -18.51 37.88 -10.24
CA GLY A 104 -19.74 38.58 -10.64
C GLY A 104 -20.23 39.58 -9.59
N LEU A 105 -20.18 39.23 -8.31
CA LEU A 105 -20.51 40.15 -7.22
C LEU A 105 -19.52 41.33 -7.15
N PHE A 106 -18.22 41.08 -7.33
CA PHE A 106 -17.21 42.15 -7.37
C PHE A 106 -17.42 43.10 -8.54
N GLU A 107 -17.77 42.59 -9.72
CA GLU A 107 -18.11 43.43 -10.88
C GLU A 107 -19.36 44.26 -10.63
N GLN A 108 -20.40 43.68 -10.01
CA GLN A 108 -21.59 44.42 -9.59
C GLN A 108 -21.25 45.52 -8.58
N PHE A 109 -20.44 45.22 -7.56
CA PHE A 109 -19.99 46.24 -6.59
C PHE A 109 -19.16 47.33 -7.24
N ARG A 110 -18.25 46.97 -8.15
CA ARG A 110 -17.46 47.93 -8.92
C ARG A 110 -18.35 48.86 -9.73
N GLY A 111 -19.33 48.32 -10.46
CA GLY A 111 -20.29 49.13 -11.23
C GLY A 111 -21.14 50.05 -10.36
N ARG A 112 -21.57 49.57 -9.18
CA ARG A 112 -22.27 50.41 -8.21
C ARG A 112 -21.38 51.53 -7.67
N LEU A 113 -20.14 51.23 -7.29
CA LEU A 113 -19.18 52.24 -6.83
C LEU A 113 -18.93 53.30 -7.90
N GLN A 114 -18.76 52.90 -9.16
CA GLN A 114 -18.59 53.84 -10.27
C GLN A 114 -19.84 54.73 -10.47
N ALA A 115 -21.04 54.15 -10.43
CA ALA A 115 -22.29 54.93 -10.50
C ALA A 115 -22.48 55.88 -9.31
N LEU A 116 -21.90 55.54 -8.15
CA LEU A 116 -21.90 56.39 -6.95
C LEU A 116 -20.86 57.50 -7.03
N GLU A 117 -19.70 57.25 -7.64
CA GLU A 117 -18.70 58.27 -7.95
C GLU A 117 -19.23 59.29 -8.96
N ASP A 118 -20.03 58.85 -9.92
CA ASP A 118 -20.69 59.71 -10.92
C ASP A 118 -21.88 60.51 -10.33
N ALA A 119 -22.42 60.09 -9.19
CA ALA A 119 -23.53 60.74 -8.50
C ALA A 119 -23.04 61.71 -7.41
N ASP A 120 -23.79 62.80 -7.16
CA ASP A 120 -23.45 63.82 -6.17
C ASP A 120 -23.17 63.19 -4.77
N PRO A 121 -21.91 63.16 -4.30
CA PRO A 121 -21.44 62.25 -3.24
C PRO A 121 -22.07 62.54 -1.87
N GLY A 122 -22.60 63.76 -1.67
CA GLY A 122 -23.18 64.19 -0.39
C GLY A 122 -24.45 63.46 0.02
N ARG A 123 -25.34 63.10 -0.93
CA ARG A 123 -26.61 62.41 -0.60
C ARG A 123 -26.53 60.88 -0.64
N HIS A 124 -25.53 60.32 -1.31
CA HIS A 124 -25.48 58.89 -1.56
C HIS A 124 -24.73 58.09 -0.47
N LEU A 125 -23.71 58.69 0.14
CA LEU A 125 -22.98 58.08 1.28
C LEU A 125 -23.87 57.91 2.51
N GLU A 126 -24.86 58.78 2.70
CA GLU A 126 -25.82 58.68 3.80
C GLU A 126 -26.77 57.50 3.63
N LYS A 127 -27.33 57.32 2.44
CA LYS A 127 -28.16 56.17 2.09
C LYS A 127 -27.40 54.84 2.14
N LEU A 128 -26.14 54.80 1.71
CA LEU A 128 -25.32 53.59 1.78
C LEU A 128 -24.92 53.22 3.19
N ARG A 129 -24.59 54.20 4.03
CA ARG A 129 -24.29 53.99 5.45
C ARG A 129 -25.49 53.39 6.18
N ASP A 130 -26.69 53.87 5.86
CA ASP A 130 -27.92 53.35 6.44
C ASP A 130 -28.26 51.96 5.87
N GLU A 131 -28.15 51.74 4.55
CA GLU A 131 -28.32 50.39 3.96
C GLU A 131 -27.29 49.36 4.45
N PHE A 132 -26.04 49.75 4.70
CA PHE A 132 -25.01 48.85 5.27
C PHE A 132 -25.27 48.50 6.74
N ARG A 133 -25.94 49.39 7.48
CA ARG A 133 -26.38 49.11 8.85
C ARG A 133 -27.66 48.28 8.90
N GLU A 134 -28.57 48.47 7.94
CA GLU A 134 -29.89 47.84 7.94
C GLU A 134 -29.92 46.49 7.20
N LYS A 135 -29.13 46.31 6.14
CA LYS A 135 -29.12 45.07 5.35
C LYS A 135 -28.03 44.13 5.84
N GLU A 136 -28.42 43.15 6.66
CA GLU A 136 -27.99 41.73 6.80
C GLU A 136 -26.52 41.29 6.56
N LEU A 137 -25.57 42.20 6.30
CA LEU A 137 -24.17 41.90 6.01
C LEU A 137 -23.42 41.46 7.26
N VAL A 138 -23.77 42.01 8.43
CA VAL A 138 -23.18 41.59 9.71
C VAL A 138 -23.43 40.10 9.98
N PRO A 139 -24.67 39.58 9.91
CA PRO A 139 -24.93 38.14 9.98
C PRO A 139 -24.17 37.29 8.97
N ILE A 140 -24.02 37.76 7.73
CA ILE A 140 -23.32 37.02 6.66
C ILE A 140 -21.81 36.96 6.95
N VAL A 141 -21.21 38.07 7.40
CA VAL A 141 -19.80 38.14 7.78
C VAL A 141 -19.55 37.27 9.00
N GLU A 142 -20.38 37.36 10.04
CA GLU A 142 -20.28 36.52 11.23
C GLU A 142 -20.44 35.02 10.91
N HIS A 143 -21.39 34.66 10.03
CA HIS A 143 -21.57 33.28 9.60
C HIS A 143 -20.35 32.76 8.83
N SER A 144 -19.79 33.60 7.95
CA SER A 144 -18.59 33.25 7.18
C SER A 144 -17.37 33.10 8.08
N ASP A 145 -17.20 33.98 9.06
CA ASP A 145 -16.12 33.92 10.05
C ASP A 145 -16.21 32.65 10.90
N ARG A 146 -17.40 32.29 11.41
CA ARG A 146 -17.60 31.01 12.10
C ARG A 146 -17.24 29.81 11.23
N ARG A 147 -17.66 29.80 9.96
CA ARG A 147 -17.30 28.72 9.02
C ARG A 147 -15.79 28.62 8.81
N LEU A 148 -15.08 29.74 8.71
CA LEU A 148 -13.63 29.76 8.57
C LEU A 148 -12.95 29.25 9.84
N GLN A 149 -13.44 29.61 11.03
CA GLN A 149 -12.95 29.10 12.30
C GLN A 149 -13.18 27.58 12.43
N ASP A 150 -14.35 27.08 12.05
CA ASP A 150 -14.64 25.64 12.04
C ASP A 150 -13.72 24.88 11.06
N MET A 151 -13.50 25.44 9.86
CA MET A 151 -12.56 24.86 8.90
C MET A 151 -11.12 24.85 9.44
N ALA A 152 -10.69 25.93 10.09
CA ALA A 152 -9.37 26.01 10.71
C ALA A 152 -9.20 24.97 11.84
N ALA A 153 -10.22 24.78 12.67
CA ALA A 153 -10.23 23.75 13.72
C ALA A 153 -10.13 22.34 13.12
N ARG A 154 -10.91 22.03 12.08
CA ARG A 154 -10.86 20.73 11.38
C ARG A 154 -9.50 20.47 10.74
N LEU A 155 -8.87 21.49 10.14
CA LEU A 155 -7.52 21.36 9.59
C LEU A 155 -6.48 21.10 10.68
N LYS A 156 -6.62 21.72 11.85
CA LYS A 156 -5.76 21.48 13.01
C LYS A 156 -5.89 20.04 13.52
N ASP A 157 -7.11 19.53 13.66
CA ASP A 157 -7.37 18.15 14.09
C ASP A 157 -6.82 17.13 13.08
N LEU A 158 -7.01 17.40 11.77
CA LEU A 158 -6.45 16.57 10.71
C LEU A 158 -4.92 16.57 10.76
N GLY A 159 -4.30 17.73 11.00
CA GLY A 159 -2.85 17.83 11.21
C GLY A 159 -2.35 17.00 12.38
N ALA A 160 -3.07 17.01 13.50
CA ALA A 160 -2.75 16.17 14.66
C ALA A 160 -2.89 14.67 14.34
N GLN A 161 -3.94 14.28 13.60
CA GLN A 161 -4.16 12.90 13.18
C GLN A 161 -3.05 12.39 12.25
N VAL A 162 -2.67 13.19 11.25
CA VAL A 162 -1.57 12.85 10.33
C VAL A 162 -0.25 12.71 11.09
N THR A 163 0.04 13.63 12.02
CA THR A 163 1.24 13.56 12.85
C THR A 163 1.27 12.29 13.70
N SER A 164 0.15 11.93 14.35
CA SER A 164 0.03 10.68 15.12
C SER A 164 0.26 9.44 14.25
N GLN A 165 -0.33 9.41 13.04
CA GLN A 165 -0.13 8.31 12.09
C GLN A 165 1.32 8.22 11.62
N ALA A 166 1.99 9.35 11.40
CA ALA A 166 3.40 9.39 11.02
C ALA A 166 4.31 8.82 12.13
N TYR A 167 4.06 9.18 13.40
CA TYR A 167 4.78 8.59 14.53
C TYR A 167 4.55 7.07 14.65
N ALA A 168 3.30 6.63 14.50
CA ALA A 168 2.99 5.20 14.53
C ALA A 168 3.66 4.43 13.38
N ALA A 169 3.75 5.04 12.20
CA ALA A 169 4.47 4.47 11.06
C ALA A 169 5.99 4.40 11.32
N ALA A 170 6.58 5.46 11.88
CA ALA A 170 8.00 5.50 12.23
C ALA A 170 8.36 4.41 13.25
N GLU A 171 7.52 4.18 14.26
CA GLU A 171 7.77 3.12 15.26
C GLU A 171 7.69 1.71 14.65
N ARG A 172 6.76 1.49 13.71
CA ARG A 172 6.70 0.22 12.96
C ARG A 172 7.95 0.01 12.10
N LEU A 173 8.46 1.07 11.46
CA LEU A 173 9.68 1.00 10.68
C LEU A 173 10.89 0.67 11.55
N ARG A 174 11.03 1.31 12.72
CA ARG A 174 12.07 0.97 13.71
C ARG A 174 11.98 -0.50 14.16
N GLY A 175 10.76 -0.99 14.38
CA GLY A 175 10.54 -2.40 14.70
C GLY A 175 10.94 -3.36 13.57
N LEU A 176 10.81 -2.95 12.31
CA LEU A 176 11.27 -3.73 11.15
C LEU A 176 12.79 -3.66 10.99
N GLU A 177 13.42 -2.50 11.22
CA GLU A 177 14.87 -2.34 11.23
C GLU A 177 15.51 -3.30 12.24
N GLY A 178 14.99 -3.36 13.48
CA GLY A 178 15.51 -4.28 14.49
C GLY A 178 15.37 -5.77 14.09
N LYS A 179 14.31 -6.13 13.36
CA LYS A 179 14.17 -7.49 12.83
C LYS A 179 15.18 -7.79 11.72
N ILE A 180 15.45 -6.82 10.85
CA ILE A 180 16.43 -6.96 9.77
C ILE A 180 17.84 -7.11 10.35
N ASP A 181 18.18 -6.34 11.37
CA ASP A 181 19.45 -6.50 12.08
C ASP A 181 19.55 -7.90 12.73
N GLY A 182 18.43 -8.40 13.28
CA GLY A 182 18.34 -9.79 13.77
C GLY A 182 18.58 -10.84 12.68
N PHE A 183 18.00 -10.68 11.49
CA PHE A 183 18.24 -11.57 10.36
C PHE A 183 19.69 -11.48 9.84
N ALA A 184 20.29 -10.30 9.85
CA ALA A 184 21.69 -10.12 9.49
C ALA A 184 22.63 -10.87 10.47
N ALA A 185 22.32 -10.85 11.77
CA ALA A 185 23.05 -11.63 12.77
C ALA A 185 22.89 -13.14 12.54
N LEU A 186 21.68 -13.62 12.27
CA LEU A 186 21.41 -15.02 11.95
C LEU A 186 22.15 -15.48 10.68
N ALA A 187 22.18 -14.65 9.65
CA ALA A 187 22.90 -14.95 8.41
C ALA A 187 24.42 -15.08 8.65
N SER A 188 25.00 -14.22 9.49
CA SER A 188 26.40 -14.32 9.92
C SER A 188 26.66 -15.62 10.70
N GLU A 189 25.74 -16.02 11.58
CA GLU A 189 25.84 -17.27 12.33
C GLU A 189 25.77 -18.50 11.39
N MET A 190 24.86 -18.49 10.41
CA MET A 190 24.79 -19.55 9.40
C MET A 190 26.06 -19.66 8.57
N GLU A 191 26.69 -18.54 8.23
CA GLU A 191 27.95 -18.56 7.49
C GLU A 191 29.09 -19.15 8.34
N ASN A 192 29.15 -18.81 9.62
CA ASN A 192 30.09 -19.44 10.56
C ASN A 192 29.86 -20.95 10.66
N ILE A 193 28.61 -21.40 10.71
CA ILE A 193 28.26 -22.83 10.70
C ILE A 193 28.73 -23.50 9.42
N ARG A 194 28.55 -22.87 8.25
CA ARG A 194 29.05 -23.40 6.96
C ARG A 194 30.55 -23.54 6.93
N VAL A 195 31.29 -22.52 7.38
CA VAL A 195 32.76 -22.56 7.45
C VAL A 195 33.23 -23.67 8.38
N ASN A 196 32.59 -23.82 9.55
CA ASN A 196 32.88 -24.89 10.48
C ASN A 196 32.56 -26.28 9.89
N GLN A 197 31.45 -26.42 9.17
CA GLN A 197 31.07 -27.66 8.51
C GLN A 197 32.07 -28.05 7.40
N ALA A 198 32.55 -27.08 6.61
CA ALA A 198 33.58 -27.32 5.61
C ALA A 198 34.89 -27.79 6.25
N SER A 199 35.34 -27.13 7.33
CA SER A 199 36.53 -27.53 8.09
C SER A 199 36.41 -28.93 8.69
N LEU A 200 35.26 -29.27 9.30
CA LEU A 200 34.97 -30.61 9.81
C LEU A 200 35.02 -31.66 8.70
N LYS A 201 34.46 -31.35 7.52
CA LYS A 201 34.50 -32.26 6.37
C LYS A 201 35.94 -32.53 5.92
N ASP A 202 36.77 -31.50 5.82
CA ASP A 202 38.19 -31.64 5.46
C ASP A 202 38.96 -32.48 6.49
N GLN A 203 38.67 -32.30 7.79
CA GLN A 203 39.25 -33.11 8.87
C GLN A 203 38.86 -34.59 8.75
N VAL A 204 37.57 -34.88 8.51
CA VAL A 204 37.08 -36.25 8.34
C VAL A 204 37.71 -36.91 7.10
N GLU A 205 37.81 -36.19 5.98
CA GLU A 205 38.47 -36.69 4.78
C GLU A 205 39.97 -36.97 5.02
N SER A 206 40.65 -36.11 5.77
CA SER A 206 42.06 -36.31 6.16
C SER A 206 42.24 -37.58 7.01
N ILE A 207 41.38 -37.78 8.00
CA ILE A 207 41.37 -38.99 8.83
C ILE A 207 41.13 -40.24 7.97
N ALA A 208 40.15 -40.19 7.05
CA ALA A 208 39.87 -41.29 6.13
C ALA A 208 41.08 -41.65 5.27
N ARG A 209 41.83 -40.66 4.76
CA ARG A 209 43.09 -40.89 4.01
C ARG A 209 44.16 -41.55 4.88
N LEU A 210 44.28 -41.18 6.17
CA LEU A 210 45.20 -41.82 7.11
C LEU A 210 44.85 -43.29 7.39
N PHE A 211 43.56 -43.63 7.45
CA PHE A 211 43.12 -45.02 7.59
C PHE A 211 43.38 -45.83 6.31
N GLN A 212 43.14 -45.25 5.13
CA GLN A 212 43.45 -45.90 3.86
C GLN A 212 44.96 -46.17 3.69
N SER A 213 45.82 -45.24 4.12
CA SER A 213 47.27 -45.42 4.03
C SER A 213 47.84 -46.44 5.04
N ARG A 214 47.17 -46.65 6.17
CA ARG A 214 47.50 -47.71 7.15
C ARG A 214 46.93 -49.09 6.80
N SER A 215 46.03 -49.17 5.83
CA SER A 215 45.39 -50.43 5.40
C SER A 215 46.28 -51.24 4.44
N THR A 216 47.59 -51.28 4.66
CA THR A 216 48.43 -52.35 4.14
C THR A 216 48.19 -53.60 4.99
N PRO A 217 47.76 -54.73 4.40
CA PRO A 217 47.29 -55.86 5.19
C PRO A 217 48.45 -56.50 5.97
N PRO A 218 48.37 -56.60 7.32
CA PRO A 218 49.12 -57.60 8.04
C PRO A 218 48.51 -59.00 7.80
N PRO A 219 49.32 -60.07 7.83
CA PRO A 219 48.86 -61.42 7.53
C PRO A 219 47.81 -61.90 8.55
N GLU A 220 46.70 -62.40 7.98
CA GLU A 220 45.70 -63.34 8.51
C GLU A 220 45.40 -63.26 10.02
N SER A 221 44.37 -62.49 10.37
CA SER A 221 43.64 -62.59 11.64
C SER A 221 42.14 -62.43 11.40
N PRO A 222 41.28 -62.98 12.26
CA PRO A 222 39.88 -63.29 11.93
C PRO A 222 39.02 -62.04 11.74
N SER A 223 38.19 -62.11 10.71
CA SER A 223 37.43 -61.02 10.11
C SER A 223 36.43 -60.39 11.08
N PRO A 224 36.49 -59.07 11.33
CA PRO A 224 35.43 -58.35 12.03
C PRO A 224 34.17 -58.26 11.15
N ASP A 225 33.01 -58.23 11.80
CA ASP A 225 31.69 -58.22 11.18
C ASP A 225 31.40 -56.89 10.46
N LEU A 226 31.77 -56.82 9.17
CA LEU A 226 31.67 -55.63 8.31
C LEU A 226 30.22 -55.13 8.14
N GLY A 227 29.21 -55.98 8.35
CA GLY A 227 27.81 -55.61 8.16
C GLY A 227 27.32 -54.55 9.14
N ALA A 228 27.81 -54.56 10.38
CA ALA A 228 27.45 -53.55 11.39
C ALA A 228 27.97 -52.15 11.03
N VAL A 229 29.19 -52.07 10.50
CA VAL A 229 29.83 -50.80 10.12
C VAL A 229 29.15 -50.19 8.88
N GLU A 230 28.75 -51.01 7.91
CA GLU A 230 28.00 -50.54 6.75
C GLU A 230 26.60 -50.02 7.13
N ALA A 231 25.92 -50.67 8.08
CA ALA A 231 24.63 -50.22 8.60
C ALA A 231 24.75 -48.87 9.33
N GLU A 232 25.76 -48.69 10.19
CA GLU A 232 26.02 -47.40 10.86
C GLU A 232 26.37 -46.29 9.85
N SER A 233 27.17 -46.60 8.83
CA SER A 233 27.50 -45.67 7.74
C SER A 233 26.26 -45.24 6.94
N ALA A 234 25.34 -46.16 6.67
CA ALA A 234 24.08 -45.87 5.98
C ALA A 234 23.17 -44.98 6.84
N ALA A 235 23.05 -45.27 8.14
CA ALA A 235 22.28 -44.46 9.07
C ALA A 235 22.82 -43.03 9.16
N PHE A 236 24.15 -42.87 9.31
CA PHE A 236 24.79 -41.56 9.35
C PHE A 236 24.56 -40.77 8.06
N ARG A 237 24.70 -41.39 6.88
CA ARG A 237 24.41 -40.73 5.59
C ARG A 237 22.96 -40.27 5.48
N SER A 238 22.01 -41.09 5.93
CA SER A 238 20.60 -40.73 5.97
C SER A 238 20.34 -39.54 6.90
N GLU A 239 21.00 -39.48 8.05
CA GLU A 239 20.86 -38.39 9.01
C GLU A 239 21.44 -37.07 8.48
N VAL A 240 22.62 -37.11 7.87
CA VAL A 240 23.24 -35.95 7.20
C VAL A 240 22.35 -35.44 6.06
N GLN A 241 21.77 -36.34 5.25
CA GLN A 241 20.89 -35.95 4.15
C GLN A 241 19.60 -35.31 4.66
N LYS A 242 19.03 -35.82 5.75
CA LYS A 242 17.86 -35.21 6.41
C LYS A 242 18.19 -33.83 6.97
N ALA A 243 19.36 -33.66 7.60
CA ALA A 243 19.80 -32.35 8.10
C ALA A 243 19.97 -31.33 6.96
N LEU A 244 20.58 -31.74 5.83
CA LEU A 244 20.71 -30.88 4.64
C LEU A 244 19.34 -30.49 4.07
N GLN A 245 18.39 -31.41 4.04
CA GLN A 245 17.04 -31.13 3.55
C GLN A 245 16.32 -30.12 4.46
N ASN A 246 16.36 -30.32 5.79
CA ASN A 246 15.78 -29.39 6.76
C ASN A 246 16.38 -27.98 6.62
N HIS A 247 17.70 -27.87 6.47
CA HIS A 247 18.36 -26.57 6.24
C HIS A 247 17.95 -25.93 4.91
N SER A 248 17.75 -26.73 3.85
CA SER A 248 17.29 -26.21 2.56
C SER A 248 15.86 -25.67 2.63
N GLU A 249 14.98 -26.34 3.38
CA GLU A 249 13.59 -25.92 3.60
C GLU A 249 13.54 -24.64 4.45
N GLN A 250 14.36 -24.56 5.50
CA GLN A 250 14.49 -23.35 6.32
C GLN A 250 15.00 -22.16 5.49
N ALA A 251 16.04 -22.36 4.68
CA ALA A 251 16.56 -21.31 3.80
C ALA A 251 15.53 -20.85 2.75
N ALA A 252 14.68 -21.76 2.26
CA ALA A 252 13.59 -21.42 1.36
C ALA A 252 12.50 -20.58 2.05
N ALA A 253 12.15 -20.93 3.30
CA ALA A 253 11.20 -20.18 4.11
C ALA A 253 11.70 -18.75 4.42
N GLU A 254 12.95 -18.61 4.84
CA GLU A 254 13.58 -17.31 5.11
C GLU A 254 13.63 -16.44 3.84
N LYS A 255 13.96 -17.05 2.69
CA LYS A 255 13.94 -16.35 1.39
C LYS A 255 12.53 -15.86 1.02
N ALA A 256 11.50 -16.65 1.30
CA ALA A 256 10.11 -16.25 1.08
C ALA A 256 9.70 -15.09 1.99
N GLU A 257 10.10 -15.10 3.27
CA GLU A 257 9.84 -14.00 4.20
C GLU A 257 10.56 -12.71 3.80
N LEU A 258 11.82 -12.79 3.38
CA LEU A 258 12.56 -11.64 2.84
C LEU A 258 11.88 -11.05 1.58
N SER A 259 11.41 -11.91 0.67
CA SER A 259 10.67 -11.46 -0.51
C SER A 259 9.36 -10.74 -0.14
N ARG A 260 8.64 -11.27 0.85
CA ARG A 260 7.44 -10.63 1.40
C ARG A 260 7.76 -9.27 2.04
N LEU A 261 8.79 -9.17 2.88
CA LEU A 261 9.21 -7.90 3.50
C LEU A 261 9.59 -6.86 2.44
N ARG A 262 10.36 -7.25 1.42
CA ARG A 262 10.71 -6.38 0.30
C ARG A 262 9.48 -5.80 -0.40
N SER A 263 8.48 -6.65 -0.69
CA SER A 263 7.23 -6.19 -1.31
C SER A 263 6.46 -5.18 -0.46
N GLN A 264 6.51 -5.32 0.88
CA GLN A 264 5.88 -4.38 1.81
C GLN A 264 6.60 -3.04 1.83
N VAL A 265 7.94 -3.05 1.82
CA VAL A 265 8.77 -1.84 1.76
C VAL A 265 8.53 -1.09 0.44
N GLU A 266 8.50 -1.79 -0.70
CA GLU A 266 8.20 -1.19 -2.01
C GLU A 266 6.78 -0.61 -2.08
N ALA A 267 5.81 -1.22 -1.40
CA ALA A 267 4.44 -0.69 -1.30
C ALA A 267 4.38 0.59 -0.46
N LEU A 268 5.07 0.62 0.69
CA LEU A 268 5.21 1.83 1.52
C LEU A 268 5.90 2.94 0.74
N GLN A 269 6.91 2.61 -0.07
CA GLN A 269 7.71 3.59 -0.80
C GLN A 269 6.84 4.32 -1.82
N ARG A 270 6.02 3.58 -2.56
CA ARG A 270 5.03 4.13 -3.49
C ARG A 270 4.01 5.04 -2.78
N SER A 271 3.60 4.69 -1.57
CA SER A 271 2.69 5.51 -0.76
C SER A 271 3.35 6.83 -0.36
N VAL A 272 4.57 6.79 0.17
CA VAL A 272 5.34 7.98 0.56
C VAL A 272 5.62 8.88 -0.64
N ASP A 273 6.05 8.31 -1.77
CA ASP A 273 6.28 9.05 -3.01
C ASP A 273 4.98 9.70 -3.53
N GLY A 274 3.83 9.03 -3.37
CA GLY A 274 2.52 9.59 -3.67
C GLY A 274 2.20 10.83 -2.83
N ILE A 275 2.46 10.76 -1.53
CA ILE A 275 2.26 11.88 -0.59
C ILE A 275 3.23 13.03 -0.90
N LEU A 276 4.51 12.74 -1.18
CA LEU A 276 5.52 13.75 -1.52
C LEU A 276 5.27 14.45 -2.86
N ARG A 277 4.54 13.83 -3.79
CA ARG A 277 4.15 14.45 -5.07
C ARG A 277 2.91 15.35 -4.95
N ALA A 278 2.05 15.12 -3.97
CA ALA A 278 0.82 15.90 -3.74
C ALA A 278 1.00 17.40 -3.41
N PRO A 279 2.06 17.89 -2.70
CA PRO A 279 2.11 19.27 -2.20
C PRO A 279 2.44 20.31 -3.27
N ARG A 280 2.84 19.89 -4.48
CA ARG A 280 3.12 20.83 -5.58
C ARG A 280 1.89 21.62 -6.04
N ALA A 281 0.69 21.18 -5.66
CA ALA A 281 -0.58 21.87 -5.94
C ALA A 281 -1.09 22.73 -4.76
N ALA A 282 -0.39 22.79 -3.62
CA ALA A 282 -0.86 23.49 -2.43
C ALA A 282 -0.56 25.01 -2.47
N PRO A 283 -1.48 25.86 -1.97
CA PRO A 283 -1.28 27.30 -1.81
C PRO A 283 0.00 27.64 -1.02
N PRO A 284 0.65 28.79 -1.30
CA PRO A 284 1.92 29.18 -0.67
C PRO A 284 1.89 29.19 0.86
N ASP A 285 0.75 29.59 1.44
CA ASP A 285 0.62 29.83 2.88
C ASP A 285 0.65 28.54 3.71
N LEU A 286 0.25 27.40 3.13
CA LEU A 286 0.32 26.10 3.77
C LEU A 286 1.73 25.46 3.67
N ARG A 287 2.61 25.98 2.80
CA ARG A 287 3.91 25.34 2.53
C ARG A 287 4.85 25.33 3.73
N LYS A 288 4.71 26.27 4.67
CA LYS A 288 5.55 26.30 5.88
C LYS A 288 5.27 25.11 6.80
N ASP A 289 4.00 24.82 7.08
CA ASP A 289 3.63 23.70 7.95
C ASP A 289 3.86 22.35 7.27
N PHE A 290 3.66 22.27 5.94
CA PHE A 290 4.04 21.10 5.15
C PHE A 290 5.56 20.87 5.09
N GLY A 291 6.39 21.90 5.29
CA GLY A 291 7.84 21.79 5.24
C GLY A 291 8.41 20.81 6.26
N LEU A 292 7.88 20.82 7.49
CA LEU A 292 8.29 19.88 8.54
C LEU A 292 7.87 18.44 8.20
N ILE A 293 6.64 18.26 7.72
CA ILE A 293 6.11 16.95 7.32
C ILE A 293 6.89 16.39 6.12
N ILE A 294 7.18 17.22 5.11
CA ILE A 294 7.97 16.84 3.93
C ILE A 294 9.40 16.45 4.36
N GLY A 295 10.00 17.18 5.28
CA GLY A 295 11.31 16.84 5.84
C GLY A 295 11.31 15.47 6.50
N SER A 296 10.32 15.18 7.36
CA SER A 296 10.20 13.86 7.99
C SER A 296 9.92 12.74 6.98
N LEU A 297 9.10 12.99 5.95
CA LEU A 297 8.81 12.01 4.90
C LEU A 297 10.03 11.73 4.00
N ASP A 298 10.86 12.73 3.71
CA ASP A 298 12.10 12.53 2.96
C ASP A 298 13.12 11.71 3.75
N GLU A 299 13.19 11.91 5.08
CA GLU A 299 14.05 11.10 5.94
C GLU A 299 13.57 9.64 6.02
N ILE A 300 12.25 9.43 6.14
CA ILE A 300 11.64 8.09 6.04
C ILE A 300 11.97 7.46 4.69
N ARG A 301 11.89 8.21 3.59
CA ARG A 301 12.23 7.73 2.25
C ARG A 301 13.70 7.32 2.14
N LYS A 302 14.64 8.07 2.73
CA LYS A 302 16.07 7.70 2.77
C LYS A 302 16.29 6.40 3.56
N LEU A 303 15.69 6.28 4.74
CA LEU A 303 15.76 5.06 5.55
C LEU A 303 15.23 3.85 4.78
N MET A 304 14.10 4.01 4.10
CA MET A 304 13.53 2.95 3.27
C MET A 304 14.42 2.55 2.10
N LEU A 305 15.06 3.52 1.41
CA LEU A 305 16.01 3.24 0.34
C LEU A 305 17.23 2.45 0.87
N ALA A 306 17.78 2.86 2.01
CA ALA A 306 18.86 2.14 2.67
C ALA A 306 18.45 0.71 3.08
N LEU A 307 17.19 0.54 3.52
CA LEU A 307 16.63 -0.77 3.85
C LEU A 307 16.51 -1.67 2.61
N VAL A 308 16.01 -1.13 1.49
CA VAL A 308 15.91 -1.86 0.21
C VAL A 308 17.29 -2.28 -0.27
N GLU A 309 18.29 -1.40 -0.14
CA GLU A 309 19.68 -1.69 -0.50
C GLU A 309 20.27 -2.81 0.36
N LYS A 310 20.07 -2.78 1.68
CA LYS A 310 20.47 -3.87 2.60
C LYS A 310 19.76 -5.20 2.33
N LEU A 311 18.53 -5.16 1.82
CA LEU A 311 17.76 -6.35 1.47
C LEU A 311 18.09 -6.90 0.07
N GLN A 312 18.97 -6.24 -0.70
CA GLN A 312 19.43 -6.83 -1.95
C GLN A 312 20.31 -8.04 -1.66
N PRO A 313 20.10 -9.17 -2.34
CA PRO A 313 21.02 -10.30 -2.23
C PRO A 313 22.42 -9.82 -2.65
N PRO A 314 23.49 -10.23 -1.95
CA PRO A 314 24.84 -9.85 -2.31
C PRO A 314 25.07 -10.24 -3.77
N THR A 315 25.46 -9.26 -4.58
CA THR A 315 25.78 -9.54 -5.97
C THR A 315 27.02 -10.42 -6.01
N ARG A 316 27.10 -11.36 -6.95
CA ARG A 316 28.27 -12.27 -7.10
C ARG A 316 29.63 -11.55 -7.21
N ALA A 317 29.64 -10.23 -7.43
CA ALA A 317 30.83 -9.40 -7.44
C ALA A 317 31.40 -9.09 -6.04
N ASP A 318 30.61 -9.27 -4.97
CA ASP A 318 30.99 -8.89 -3.60
C ASP A 318 31.56 -10.04 -2.77
N VAL A 319 31.55 -11.26 -3.31
CA VAL A 319 32.16 -12.45 -2.68
C VAL A 319 33.49 -12.73 -3.38
N GLY A 320 34.50 -11.96 -2.98
CA GLY A 320 35.92 -12.17 -3.32
C GLY A 320 36.59 -13.13 -2.36
#